data_AF-A0A150U357-F1
#
_entry.id   AF-A0A150U357-F1
#
_cell.length_a   1.000
_cell.length_b   1.000
_cell.length_c   1.000
_cell.angle_alpha   90.00
_cell.angle_beta   90.00
_cell.angle_gamma   90.00
#
_symmetry.space_group_name_H-M   'P 1'
#
loop_
_entity.id
_entity.type
_entity.pdbx_description
1 polymer ?
#
loop_
_entity_poly.entity_id
_entity_poly.type
_entity_poly.pdbx_seq_one_letter_code
_entity_poly.pdbx_strand_id
1 'polypeptide(L)' 'GAAAPASRGPGRSFRPLAEEVRELERTRIAEALAAAGGVQTKAAEALHVPLRTFVLKMNRYGLAKRRR' A
#
# COMPACT_ATOMS: atom_id res chain seq x y z
N GLY A 1 1.72 -10.14 48.53
CA GLY A 1 2.52 -10.92 47.56
C GLY A 1 2.33 -10.30 46.20
N ALA A 2 3.42 -9.90 45.54
CA ALA A 2 3.37 -9.24 44.24
C ALA A 2 2.80 -10.17 43.15
N ALA A 3 1.96 -9.61 42.30
CA ALA A 3 1.31 -10.29 41.18
C ALA A 3 2.33 -10.73 40.12
N ALA A 4 2.15 -11.95 39.60
CA ALA A 4 2.90 -12.45 38.46
C ALA A 4 2.50 -11.67 37.19
N PRO A 5 3.45 -11.25 36.34
CA PRO A 5 3.11 -10.59 35.09
C PRO A 5 2.49 -11.60 34.13
N ALA A 6 1.32 -11.22 33.61
CA ALA A 6 0.50 -11.97 32.69
C ALA A 6 1.21 -12.28 31.35
N SER A 7 1.06 -13.52 30.91
CA SER A 7 1.02 -14.02 29.52
C SER A 7 1.75 -13.19 28.44
N ARG A 8 2.93 -13.66 28.03
CA ARG A 8 3.52 -13.33 26.73
C ARG A 8 2.64 -13.94 25.64
N GLY A 9 1.79 -13.13 25.01
CA GLY A 9 1.09 -13.50 23.78
C GLY A 9 2.08 -13.92 22.68
N PRO A 10 1.64 -14.66 21.65
CA PRO A 10 2.52 -15.15 20.59
C PRO A 10 3.32 -13.98 20.01
N GLY A 11 4.64 -14.11 20.04
CA GLY A 11 5.55 -13.03 19.65
C GLY A 11 5.19 -12.51 18.28
N ARG A 12 4.83 -11.22 18.19
CA ARG A 12 4.66 -10.54 16.90
C ARG A 12 5.99 -10.62 16.16
N SER A 13 6.09 -11.52 15.19
CA SER A 13 7.17 -11.49 14.22
C SER A 13 6.91 -10.32 13.27
N PHE A 14 7.81 -9.34 13.27
CA PHE A 14 7.75 -8.24 12.31
C PHE A 14 8.22 -8.73 10.95
N ARG A 15 7.50 -8.36 9.88
CA ARG A 15 8.00 -8.55 8.52
C ARG A 15 9.06 -7.47 8.26
N PRO A 16 9.93 -7.64 7.25
CA PRO A 16 10.78 -6.56 6.81
C PRO A 16 9.91 -5.35 6.42
N LEU A 17 10.19 -4.18 6.99
CA LEU A 17 9.42 -2.95 6.75
C LEU A 17 9.23 -2.64 5.25
N ALA A 18 10.25 -2.94 4.44
CA ALA A 18 10.20 -2.74 3.00
C ALA A 18 9.10 -3.56 2.30
N GLU A 19 8.75 -4.74 2.83
CA GLU A 19 7.66 -5.57 2.32
C GLU A 19 6.30 -5.00 2.73
N GLU A 20 6.17 -4.56 3.98
CA GLU A 20 4.93 -3.96 4.49
C GLU A 20 4.58 -2.67 3.74
N VAL A 21 5.58 -1.80 3.54
CA VAL A 21 5.41 -0.57 2.76
C VAL A 21 5.04 -0.89 1.31
N ARG A 22 5.68 -1.91 0.70
CA ARG A 22 5.38 -2.31 -0.67
C ARG A 22 3.95 -2.81 -0.84
N GLU A 23 3.48 -3.63 0.09
CA GLU A 23 2.12 -4.16 0.10
C GLU A 23 1.11 -3.03 0.29
N LEU A 24 1.35 -2.13 1.26
CA LEU A 24 0.52 -0.95 1.49
C LEU A 24 0.45 -0.07 0.24
N GLU A 25 1.59 0.25 -0.37
CA GLU A 25 1.64 1.07 -1.59
C GLU A 25 0.85 0.45 -2.74
N ARG A 26 1.01 -0.86 -2.97
CA ARG A 26 0.28 -1.58 -4.01
C ARG A 26 -1.23 -1.48 -3.79
N THR A 27 -1.68 -1.72 -2.57
CA THR A 27 -3.10 -1.65 -2.20
C THR A 27 -3.66 -0.25 -2.40
N ARG A 28 -2.97 0.79 -1.93
CA ARG A 28 -3.43 2.18 -2.05
C ARG A 28 -3.51 2.66 -3.49
N ILE A 29 -2.56 2.25 -4.35
CA ILE A 29 -2.61 2.60 -5.78
C ILE A 29 -3.80 1.92 -6.46
N ALA A 30 -4.07 0.66 -6.14
CA ALA A 30 -5.22 -0.07 -6.70
C ALA A 30 -6.56 0.54 -6.25
N GLU A 31 -6.70 0.86 -4.96
CA GLU A 31 -7.88 1.52 -4.40
C GLU A 31 -8.10 2.90 -5.02
N ALA A 32 -7.05 3.71 -5.15
CA ALA A 32 -7.13 5.03 -5.76
C ALA A 32 -7.55 4.94 -7.24
N LEU A 33 -7.03 3.96 -8.00
CA LEU A 33 -7.48 3.71 -9.36
C LEU A 33 -8.96 3.33 -9.42
N ALA A 34 -9.41 2.44 -8.53
CA ALA A 34 -10.82 2.03 -8.48
C ALA A 34 -11.74 3.23 -8.16
N ALA A 35 -11.41 4.01 -7.13
CA ALA A 35 -12.16 5.19 -6.73
C ALA A 35 -12.18 6.29 -7.82
N ALA A 36 -11.10 6.41 -8.59
CA ALA A 36 -11.00 7.36 -9.70
C ALA A 36 -11.60 6.86 -11.02
N GLY A 37 -12.21 5.67 -11.07
CA GLY A 37 -12.72 5.08 -12.32
C GLY A 37 -11.61 4.78 -13.34
N GLY A 38 -10.37 4.57 -12.87
CA GLY A 38 -9.19 4.36 -13.69
C GLY A 38 -8.50 5.62 -14.19
N VAL A 39 -8.97 6.82 -13.81
CA VAL A 39 -8.33 8.09 -14.18
C VAL A 39 -7.08 8.32 -13.33
N GLN A 40 -5.91 8.15 -13.93
CA GLN A 40 -4.61 8.19 -13.22
C GLN A 40 -4.30 9.55 -12.56
N THR A 41 -4.68 10.67 -13.18
CA THR A 41 -4.52 12.01 -12.60
C THR A 41 -5.29 12.15 -11.30
N LYS A 42 -6.58 11.83 -11.32
CA LYS A 42 -7.45 11.83 -10.13
C LYS A 42 -6.96 10.86 -9.05
N ALA A 43 -6.46 9.69 -9.43
CA ALA A 43 -5.90 8.73 -8.47
C ALA A 43 -4.61 9.24 -7.82
N ALA A 44 -3.74 9.90 -8.58
CA ALA A 44 -2.52 10.52 -8.04
C ALA A 44 -2.84 11.68 -7.09
N GLU A 45 -3.80 12.52 -7.46
CA GLU A 45 -4.32 13.61 -6.60
C GLU A 45 -4.89 13.06 -5.29
N ALA A 46 -5.67 11.97 -5.34
CA ALA A 46 -6.26 11.34 -4.16
C ALA A 46 -5.21 10.78 -3.17
N LEU A 47 -4.03 10.38 -3.67
CA LEU A 47 -2.92 9.94 -2.82
C LEU A 47 -1.91 11.05 -2.51
N HIS A 48 -2.15 12.28 -2.95
CA HIS A 48 -1.25 13.43 -2.79
C HIS A 48 0.19 13.15 -3.28
N VAL A 49 0.31 12.46 -4.41
CA VAL A 49 1.61 12.22 -5.06
C VAL A 49 1.63 12.77 -6.48
N PRO A 50 2.79 13.22 -6.99
CA PRO A 50 2.91 13.64 -8.39
C PRO A 50 2.49 12.52 -9.34
N LEU A 51 1.81 12.86 -10.44
CA LEU A 51 1.37 11.90 -11.45
C LEU A 51 2.51 10.99 -11.94
N ARG A 52 3.70 11.55 -12.19
CA ARG A 52 4.88 10.79 -12.60
C ARG A 52 5.24 9.70 -11.58
N THR A 53 5.21 10.04 -10.29
CA THR A 53 5.49 9.09 -9.20
C THR A 53 4.42 8.01 -9.13
N PHE A 54 3.16 8.39 -9.26
CA PHE A 54 2.04 7.45 -9.27
C PHE A 54 2.17 6.43 -10.41
N VAL A 55 2.37 6.89 -11.64
CA VAL A 55 2.51 6.02 -12.82
C VAL A 55 3.71 5.09 -12.69
N LEU A 56 4.85 5.57 -12.18
CA LEU A 56 6.03 4.73 -11.96
C LEU A 56 5.74 3.59 -10.98
N LYS A 57 5.08 3.88 -9.85
CA LYS A 57 4.70 2.86 -8.85
C LYS A 57 3.62 1.91 -9.40
N MET A 58 2.62 2.43 -10.10
CA MET A 58 1.58 1.63 -10.75
C MET A 58 2.18 0.61 -11.72
N ASN A 59 3.13 1.04 -12.56
CA ASN A 59 3.86 0.15 -13.48
C ASN A 59 4.71 -0.88 -12.72
N ARG A 60 5.46 -0.44 -11.70
CA ARG A 60 6.26 -1.33 -10.83
C ARG A 60 5.41 -2.46 -10.22
N TYR A 61 4.16 -2.18 -9.88
CA TYR A 61 3.25 -3.16 -9.29
C TYR A 61 2.38 -3.92 -10.30
N GLY A 62 2.61 -3.73 -11.60
CA GLY A 62 1.84 -4.42 -12.65
C GLY A 62 0.36 -4.03 -12.68
N LEU A 63 0.01 -2.83 -12.18
CA LEU A 63 -1.36 -2.33 -12.11
C LEU A 63 -1.76 -1.52 -13.36
N ALA A 64 -0.87 -1.38 -14.34
CA ALA A 64 -1.19 -0.73 -15.60
C ALA A 64 -2.21 -1.55 -16.39
N LYS A 65 -3.31 -0.92 -16.85
CA LYS A 65 -4.22 -1.56 -17.80
C LYS A 65 -3.43 -1.93 -19.06
N ARG A 66 -3.51 -3.20 -19.47
CA ARG A 66 -3.18 -3.60 -20.84
C ARG A 66 -4.08 -2.79 -21.77
N ARG A 67 -3.49 -1.99 -22.66
CA ARG A 67 -4.24 -1.40 -23.78
C ARG A 67 -4.76 -2.56 -24.63
N ARG A 68 -6.07 -2.61 -24.89
CA ARG A 68 -6.64 -3.40 -25.98
C ARG A 68 -6.51 -2.60 -27.25
#